data_AF-A0A3D5LGX6-F1
#
_entry.id   AF-A0A3D5LGX6-F1
#
_cell.length_a   1.000
_cell.length_b   1.000
_cell.length_c   1.000
_cell.angle_alpha   90.00
_cell.angle_beta   90.00
_cell.angle_gamma   90.00
#
_symmetry.space_group_name_H-M   'P 1'
#
loop_
_entity.id
_entity.type
_entity.pdbx_description
1 polymer ?
#
loop_
_entity_poly.entity_id
_entity_poly.type
_entity_poly.pdbx_seq_one_letter_code
_entity_poly.pdbx_strand_id
1 'polypeptide(L)' 'MRQQNQKLTHVKHEFDPIFDENSEILILGTLPSVKSREQNFYYGHPQNRFWKVIAALF' A
#
# COMPACT_ATOMS: atom_id res chain seq x y z
N MET A 1 15.36 -17.06 -28.11
CA MET A 1 14.49 -18.09 -27.49
C MET A 1 13.25 -17.39 -26.95
N ARG A 2 12.06 -17.80 -27.42
CA ARG A 2 10.78 -17.16 -27.08
C ARG A 2 10.41 -17.50 -25.63
N GLN A 3 10.38 -16.53 -24.72
CA GLN A 3 9.77 -16.75 -23.41
C GLN A 3 8.25 -16.80 -23.57
N GLN A 4 7.69 -17.87 -23.04
CA GLN A 4 6.31 -18.31 -23.15
C GLN A 4 5.33 -17.33 -22.49
N ASN A 5 4.11 -17.31 -23.02
CA ASN A 5 2.92 -16.66 -22.47
C ASN A 5 2.82 -16.82 -20.94
N GLN A 6 3.27 -15.82 -20.18
CA GLN A 6 2.93 -15.72 -18.76
C GLN A 6 1.47 -15.32 -18.65
N LYS A 7 0.66 -16.23 -18.11
CA LYS A 7 -0.75 -15.99 -17.82
C LYS A 7 -0.81 -14.89 -16.75
N LEU A 8 -1.21 -13.68 -17.14
CA LEU A 8 -1.39 -12.57 -16.21
C LEU A 8 -2.48 -12.95 -15.19
N THR A 9 -2.09 -13.07 -13.93
CA THR A 9 -3.02 -13.31 -12.82
C THR A 9 -3.38 -11.98 -12.18
N HIS A 10 -4.68 -11.74 -12.00
CA HIS A 10 -5.15 -10.61 -11.23
C HIS A 10 -4.88 -10.89 -9.74
N VAL A 11 -3.96 -10.12 -9.15
CA VAL A 11 -3.69 -10.17 -7.71
C VAL A 11 -4.66 -9.21 -7.04
N LYS A 12 -5.57 -9.75 -6.24
CA LYS A 12 -6.44 -8.93 -5.38
C LYS A 12 -5.66 -8.56 -4.13
N HIS A 13 -5.52 -7.27 -3.85
CA HIS A 13 -4.94 -6.80 -2.61
C HIS A 13 -5.92 -7.02 -1.45
N GLU A 14 -5.40 -7.46 -0.30
CA GLU A 14 -6.20 -7.97 0.81
C GLU A 14 -6.89 -6.87 1.64
N PHE A 15 -6.54 -5.60 1.47
CA PHE A 15 -7.21 -4.52 2.18
C PHE A 15 -7.41 -3.27 1.31
N ASP A 16 -8.54 -2.62 1.51
CA ASP A 16 -9.08 -1.59 0.63
C ASP A 16 -8.32 -0.26 0.76
N PRO A 17 -8.35 0.59 -0.29
CA PRO A 17 -7.89 1.97 -0.18
C PRO A 17 -8.73 2.76 0.84
N ILE A 18 -8.11 3.76 1.49
CA ILE A 18 -8.78 4.65 2.44
C ILE A 18 -8.90 6.03 1.80
N PHE A 19 -10.13 6.48 1.55
CA PHE A 19 -10.44 7.80 1.00
C PHE A 19 -11.93 8.15 1.21
N ASP A 20 -12.26 9.42 1.09
CA ASP A 20 -13.63 9.97 1.10
C ASP A 20 -13.76 11.11 0.06
N GLU A 21 -14.92 11.75 -0.02
CA GLU A 21 -15.18 12.87 -0.95
C GLU A 21 -14.36 14.14 -0.66
N ASN A 22 -13.76 14.25 0.53
CA ASN A 22 -12.97 15.40 0.95
C ASN A 22 -11.46 15.17 0.80
N SER A 23 -11.06 14.00 0.28
CA SER A 23 -9.66 13.61 0.15
C SER A 23 -8.95 14.43 -0.95
N GLU A 24 -7.98 15.26 -0.57
CA GLU A 24 -7.25 16.13 -1.49
C GLU A 24 -5.93 15.53 -2.01
N ILE A 25 -5.36 14.56 -1.29
CA ILE A 25 -4.02 14.01 -1.54
C ILE A 25 -4.10 12.49 -1.72
N LEU A 26 -3.61 12.01 -2.87
CA LEU A 26 -3.46 10.59 -3.15
C LEU A 26 -2.03 10.12 -2.87
N ILE A 27 -1.88 9.16 -1.95
CA ILE A 27 -0.58 8.56 -1.63
C ILE A 27 -0.50 7.17 -2.29
N LEU A 28 0.35 7.03 -3.29
CA LEU A 28 0.57 5.77 -4.02
C LEU A 28 1.81 5.03 -3.50
N GLY A 29 1.58 3.91 -2.83
CA GLY A 29 2.63 2.93 -2.51
C GLY A 29 2.76 1.84 -3.58
N THR A 30 3.79 1.01 -3.49
CA THR A 30 3.98 -0.14 -4.39
C THR A 30 3.16 -1.35 -3.96
N LEU A 31 3.43 -1.88 -2.75
CA LEU A 31 2.70 -3.01 -2.18
C LEU A 31 2.71 -2.92 -0.64
N PRO A 32 1.57 -3.21 0.02
CA PRO A 32 1.55 -3.36 1.47
C PRO A 32 2.50 -4.47 1.95
N SER A 33 3.33 -4.14 2.94
CA SER A 33 4.19 -5.13 3.61
C SER A 33 3.35 -6.24 4.25
N VAL A 34 3.96 -7.40 4.53
CA VAL A 34 3.30 -8.50 5.25
C VAL A 34 2.68 -8.00 6.57
N LYS A 35 3.44 -7.20 7.34
CA LYS A 35 2.95 -6.61 8.60
C LYS A 35 1.76 -5.69 8.41
N SER A 36 1.76 -4.86 7.36
CA SER A 36 0.62 -3.99 7.03
C SER A 36 -0.64 -4.80 6.71
N ARG A 37 -0.50 -5.94 6.03
CA ARG A 37 -1.62 -6.84 5.71
C ARG A 37 -2.14 -7.58 6.94
N GLU A 38 -1.25 -8.12 7.77
CA GLU A 38 -1.60 -8.76 9.05
C GLU A 38 -2.40 -7.83 9.97
N GLN A 39 -2.09 -6.53 9.93
CA GLN A 39 -2.71 -5.51 10.77
C GLN A 39 -3.89 -4.77 10.12
N ASN A 40 -4.14 -4.99 8.82
CA ASN A 40 -5.04 -4.16 8.00
C ASN A 40 -4.77 -2.65 8.17
N PHE A 41 -3.49 -2.26 8.16
CA PHE A 41 -3.07 -0.89 8.42
C PHE A 41 -1.88 -0.47 7.54
N TYR A 42 -2.09 0.56 6.71
CA TYR A 42 -1.03 1.08 5.82
C TYR A 42 0.18 1.57 6.63
N TYR A 43 1.37 1.21 6.17
CA TYR A 43 2.64 1.64 6.75
C TYR A 43 2.85 1.27 8.24
N GLY A 44 2.12 0.28 8.77
CA GLY A 44 2.18 -0.15 10.18
C GLY A 44 3.50 -0.79 10.67
N HIS A 45 4.46 -1.08 9.79
CA HIS A 45 5.75 -1.60 10.21
C HIS A 45 6.56 -0.52 10.97
N PRO A 46 7.11 -0.77 12.18
CA PRO A 46 7.77 0.27 13.00
C PRO A 46 8.97 0.99 12.36
N GLN A 47 9.63 0.32 11.40
CA GLN A 47 10.73 0.90 10.60
C GLN A 47 10.22 1.76 9.42
N ASN A 48 8.95 1.66 9.05
CA ASN A 48 8.37 2.53 8.06
C ASN A 48 8.28 3.96 8.64
N ARG A 49 8.75 4.94 7.86
CA ARG A 49 8.85 6.33 8.31
C ARG A 49 7.63 7.18 7.99
N PHE A 50 6.68 6.67 7.20
CA PHE A 50 5.55 7.43 6.67
C PHE A 50 4.84 8.22 7.78
N TRP A 51 4.32 7.53 8.80
CA TRP A 51 3.57 8.18 9.88
C TRP A 51 4.41 9.15 10.71
N LYS A 52 5.71 8.86 10.92
CA LYS A 52 6.63 9.76 11.62
C LYS A 52 6.85 11.07 10.86
N VAL A 53 6.86 11.00 9.52
CA VAL A 53 7.03 12.17 8.66
C VAL A 53 5.74 12.98 8.60
N ILE A 54 4.59 12.33 8.38
CA ILE A 54 3.29 13.03 8.32
C ILE A 54 3.02 13.78 9.64
N ALA A 55 3.21 13.13 10.79
CA ALA A 55 3.02 13.76 12.10
C ALA A 55 4.03 14.87 12.44
N ALA A 56 5.12 15.00 11.67
CA ALA A 56 6.08 16.09 11.84
C ALA A 56 5.78 17.28 10.90
N LEU A 57 5.00 17.06 9.85
CA LEU A 57 4.64 18.07 8.86
C LEU A 57 3.25 18.69 9.11
N PHE A 58 2.39 17.96 9.80
CA PHE A 58 1.00 18.32 10.13
C PHE A 58 0.74 18.09 11.62
#